data_AF-A0ABD3VTE4-F1
#
_entry.id   AF-A0ABD3VTE4-F1
#
_cell.length_a   1.000
_cell.length_b   1.000
_cell.length_c   1.000
_cell.angle_alpha   90.00
_cell.angle_beta   90.00
_cell.angle_gamma   90.00
#
_symmetry.space_group_name_H-M   'P 1'
#
loop_
_entity.id
_entity.type
_entity.pdbx_description
1 polymer ?
#
loop_
_entity_poly.entity_id
_entity_poly.type
_entity_poly.pdbx_seq_one_letter_code
_entity_poly.pdbx_strand_id
1 'polypeptide(L)' 'QVDTEGSFYVANGGLPHMYTTVQYHFHWGHANNHGSEHKINGHAVPLELHIVSYNSELYQSLGEAAIQPQGLAVL' A
#
# COMPACT_ATOMS: atom_id res chain seq x y z
N GLN A 1 -18.84 8.22 -1.78
CA GLN A 1 -18.54 8.55 -0.38
C GLN A 1 -18.15 7.27 0.30
N VAL A 2 -17.02 7.26 1.01
CA VAL A 2 -16.61 6.11 1.83
C VAL A 2 -16.71 6.57 3.27
N ASP A 3 -17.71 6.06 3.98
CA ASP A 3 -17.86 6.28 5.41
C ASP A 3 -17.07 5.19 6.13
N THR A 4 -16.21 5.59 7.06
CA THR A 4 -15.29 4.70 7.74
C THR A 4 -15.48 4.79 9.25
N GLU A 5 -15.42 3.64 9.93
CA GLU A 5 -15.41 3.54 11.39
C GLU A 5 -14.24 2.66 11.84
N GLY A 6 -13.53 3.09 12.88
CA GLY A 6 -12.39 2.34 13.45
C GLY A 6 -11.06 2.51 12.71
N SER A 7 -10.11 1.63 13.03
CA SER A 7 -8.77 1.61 12.43
C SER A 7 -8.70 0.61 11.28
N PHE A 8 -7.98 0.95 10.22
CA PHE A 8 -7.76 0.08 9.07
C PHE A 8 -6.43 -0.65 9.18
N TYR A 9 -6.43 -1.93 8.79
CA TYR A 9 -5.22 -2.72 8.77
C TYR A 9 -5.27 -3.80 7.69
N VAL A 10 -4.11 -4.33 7.33
CA VAL A 10 -3.94 -5.54 6.51
C VAL A 10 -3.22 -6.62 7.34
N ALA A 11 -3.68 -7.85 7.22
CA ALA A 11 -3.11 -9.02 7.90
C ALA A 11 -3.38 -10.29 7.06
N ASN A 12 -2.72 -11.41 7.42
CA ASN A 12 -2.77 -12.68 6.70
C ASN A 12 -2.11 -12.60 5.30
N GLY A 13 -2.43 -13.53 4.38
CA GLY A 13 -1.90 -13.49 3.01
C GLY A 13 -0.39 -13.70 2.87
N GLY A 14 0.26 -14.24 3.91
CA GLY A 14 1.71 -14.39 4.00
C GLY A 14 2.41 -13.24 4.74
N LEU A 15 1.68 -12.22 5.22
CA LEU A 15 2.24 -11.20 6.10
C LEU A 15 2.50 -11.78 7.50
N PRO A 16 3.67 -11.50 8.09
CA PRO A 16 4.05 -12.00 9.41
C PRO A 16 3.34 -11.30 10.59
N HIS A 17 2.74 -10.13 10.35
CA HIS A 17 2.18 -9.22 11.36
C HIS A 17 0.92 -8.53 10.83
N MET A 18 0.20 -7.85 11.72
CA MET A 18 -0.80 -6.86 11.34
C MET A 18 -0.13 -5.52 11.01
N TYR A 19 -0.50 -4.93 9.87
CA TYR A 19 0.02 -3.64 9.41
C TYR A 19 -1.11 -2.61 9.41
N THR A 20 -0.94 -1.52 10.16
CA THR A 20 -1.92 -0.42 10.20
C THR A 20 -1.84 0.40 8.93
N THR A 21 -2.98 0.60 8.26
CA THR A 21 -3.11 1.42 7.05
C THR A 21 -3.10 2.90 7.42
N VAL A 22 -2.24 3.66 6.76
CA VAL A 22 -1.99 5.07 7.08
C VAL A 22 -2.23 6.02 5.90
N GLN A 23 -2.19 5.50 4.68
CA GLN A 23 -2.23 6.34 3.50
C GLN A 23 -2.73 5.57 2.27
N TYR A 24 -3.32 6.28 1.33
CA TYR A 24 -3.53 5.78 -0.02
C TYR A 24 -3.23 6.87 -1.05
N HIS A 25 -2.79 6.47 -2.24
CA HIS A 25 -2.59 7.36 -3.37
C HIS A 25 -2.74 6.63 -4.69
N PHE A 26 -2.90 7.40 -5.76
CA PHE A 26 -2.98 6.87 -7.11
C PHE A 26 -1.75 7.28 -7.90
N HIS A 27 -1.27 6.37 -8.73
CA HIS A 27 -0.41 6.64 -9.86
C HIS A 27 -1.25 6.60 -11.12
N TRP A 28 -1.03 7.56 -12.02
CA TRP A 28 -1.66 7.61 -13.33
C TRP A 28 -0.71 8.29 -14.31
N GLY A 29 -0.96 8.13 -15.60
CA GLY A 29 -0.16 8.78 -16.64
C GLY A 29 -1.01 9.42 -17.72
N HIS A 30 -0.33 9.92 -18.74
CA HIS A 30 -0.96 10.74 -19.78
C HIS A 30 -1.80 9.94 -20.79
N ALA A 31 -1.69 8.60 -20.79
CA ALA A 31 -2.36 7.71 -21.74
C ALA A 31 -2.83 6.42 -21.06
N ASN A 32 -3.88 5.81 -21.59
CA ASN A 32 -4.50 4.62 -20.98
C ASN A 32 -3.59 3.38 -20.97
N ASN A 33 -2.53 3.34 -21.77
CA ASN A 33 -1.52 2.27 -21.76
C ASN A 33 -0.25 2.66 -20.96
N HIS A 34 -0.32 3.75 -20.19
CA HIS A 34 0.78 4.29 -19.41
C HIS A 34 0.24 4.98 -18.16
N GLY A 35 0.21 4.27 -17.03
CA GLY A 35 -0.20 4.87 -15.76
C GLY A 35 0.19 4.07 -14.52
N SER A 36 -0.05 2.76 -14.53
CA SER A 36 0.41 1.88 -13.45
C SER A 36 1.94 1.79 -13.41
N GLU A 37 2.49 1.69 -12.20
CA GLU A 37 3.91 1.45 -11.97
C GLU A 37 4.22 -0.03 -12.28
N HIS A 38 3.41 -0.95 -11.75
CA HIS A 38 3.48 -2.36 -12.04
C HIS A 38 2.88 -2.69 -13.42
N LYS A 39 3.37 -3.78 -14.01
CA LYS A 39 2.91 -4.30 -15.31
C LYS A 39 2.57 -5.78 -15.21
N ILE A 40 1.49 -6.19 -15.86
CA ILE A 40 1.09 -7.59 -15.97
C ILE A 40 1.40 -8.05 -17.39
N ASN A 41 2.25 -9.07 -17.53
CA ASN A 41 2.73 -9.56 -18.83
C ASN A 41 3.30 -8.45 -19.73
N GLY A 42 3.95 -7.45 -19.14
CA GLY A 42 4.51 -6.29 -19.85
C GLY A 42 3.51 -5.17 -20.17
N HIS A 43 2.22 -5.33 -19.86
CA HIS A 43 1.19 -4.33 -20.07
C HIS A 43 0.95 -3.49 -18.82
N ALA A 44 1.00 -2.16 -18.97
CA ALA A 44 0.55 -1.21 -17.95
C ALA A 44 -0.95 -0.92 -18.12
N VAL A 45 -1.61 -0.57 -17.01
CA VAL A 45 -3.00 -0.10 -16.98
C VAL A 45 -3.04 1.41 -16.73
N PRO A 46 -4.20 2.10 -16.93
CA PRO A 46 -4.25 3.56 -16.82
C PRO A 46 -3.96 4.12 -15.42
N LEU A 47 -4.12 3.30 -14.37
CA LEU A 47 -4.08 3.76 -12.98
C LEU A 47 -3.68 2.61 -12.06
N GLU A 48 -2.92 2.93 -11.02
CA GLU A 48 -2.57 2.04 -9.90
C GLU A 48 -2.90 2.73 -8.58
N LEU A 49 -3.55 2.01 -7.67
CA LEU A 49 -3.81 2.47 -6.31
C LEU A 49 -2.79 1.81 -5.40
N HIS A 50 -2.12 2.61 -4.57
CA HIS A 50 -1.34 2.11 -3.44
C HIS A 50 -2.11 2.35 -2.15
N ILE A 51 -2.31 1.30 -1.36
CA ILE A 51 -2.73 1.41 0.04
C ILE A 51 -1.52 1.07 0.90
N VAL A 52 -1.00 2.08 1.61
CA VAL A 52 0.24 1.97 2.39
C VAL A 52 -0.08 1.68 3.85
N SER A 53 0.47 0.58 4.33
CA SER A 53 0.36 0.13 5.72
C SER A 53 1.73 -0.13 6.31
N TYR A 54 1.91 0.13 7.61
CA TYR A 54 3.18 -0.12 8.32
C TYR A 54 2.99 -1.08 9.48
N ASN A 55 4.05 -1.81 9.84
CA ASN A 55 4.03 -2.77 10.93
C ASN A 55 3.99 -2.06 12.28
N SER A 56 2.80 -1.72 12.72
CA SER A 56 2.53 -1.02 13.97
C SER A 56 2.66 -1.90 15.21
N GLU A 57 2.81 -3.21 15.04
CA GLU A 57 3.14 -4.12 16.16
C GLU A 57 4.59 -3.97 16.60
N LEU A 58 5.50 -3.67 15.66
CA LEU A 58 6.94 -3.60 15.91
C LEU A 58 7.49 -2.17 15.98
N TYR A 59 6.90 -1.22 15.27
CA TYR A 59 7.44 0.13 15.12
C TYR A 59 6.44 1.19 15.56
N GLN A 60 6.93 2.28 16.15
CA GLN A 60 6.07 3.34 16.70
C GLN A 60 5.61 4.33 15.64
N SER A 61 6.26 4.36 14.48
CA SER A 61 5.93 5.30 13.41
C SER A 61 6.20 4.72 12.02
N LEU A 62 5.51 5.28 11.01
CA LEU A 62 5.76 4.98 9.60
C LEU A 62 7.21 5.25 9.22
N GLY A 63 7.80 6.35 9.70
CA GLY A 63 9.18 6.73 9.35
C GLY A 63 10.22 5.74 9.88
N GLU A 64 10.02 5.22 11.09
CA GLU A 64 10.84 4.14 11.64
C GLU A 64 10.67 2.85 10.84
N ALA A 65 9.42 2.43 10.58
CA ALA A 65 9.12 1.21 9.85
C ALA A 65 9.64 1.23 8.41
N ALA A 66 9.57 2.38 7.72
CA ALA A 66 9.90 2.52 6.30
C ALA A 66 11.35 2.13 5.95
N ILE A 67 12.26 2.18 6.91
CA ILE A 67 13.67 1.81 6.73
C ILE A 67 14.01 0.40 7.21
N GLN A 68 13.01 -0.36 7.66
CA GLN A 68 13.19 -1.69 8.24
C GLN A 68 12.71 -2.80 7.31
N PRO A 69 13.36 -3.97 7.30
CA PRO A 69 12.81 -5.16 6.67
C PRO A 69 11.42 -5.47 7.23
N GLN A 70 10.47 -5.77 6.35
CA GLN A 70 9.08 -6.05 6.74
C GLN A 70 8.42 -4.90 7.53
N GLY A 71 8.85 -3.67 7.27
CA GLY A 71 8.26 -2.48 7.89
C GLY A 71 7.00 -1.99 7.20
N LEU A 72 6.86 -2.24 5.89
CA LEU A 72 5.72 -1.80 5.09
C LEU A 72 5.04 -2.97 4.38
N ALA A 73 3.73 -2.82 4.20
CA ALA A 73 2.93 -3.60 3.27
C ALA A 73 2.18 -2.60 2.36
N VAL A 74 2.33 -2.75 1.04
CA VAL A 74 1.64 -1.93 0.04
C VAL A 74 0.79 -2.85 -0.81
N LEU A 75 -0.52 -2.60 -0.83
CA LEU A 75 -1.50 -3.26 -1.71
C LEU A 75 -1.69 -2.44 -2.97
#